data_AF-A0A4Q6BQ27-F1
#
_entry.id   AF-A0A4Q6BQ27-F1
#
_cell.length_a   1.000
_cell.length_b   1.000
_cell.length_c   1.000
_cell.angle_alpha   90.00
_cell.angle_beta   90.00
_cell.angle_gamma   90.00
#
_symmetry.space_group_name_H-M   'P 1'
#
loop_
_entity.id
_entity.type
_entity.pdbx_description
1 polymer ?
#
loop_
_entity_poly.entity_id
_entity_poly.type
_entity_poly.pdbx_seq_one_letter_code
_entity_poly.pdbx_strand_id
1 'polypeptide(L)'
;WDKATIATRALQAGNNILLYCNEPDSPHIALDAVEKAVTDGTLSKDTVEENAKKVLALKADRLTHPDPLPMEEVIKIIAHPDHLRLAKAIVAGEVPADLLSQAT
;
A
#
# COMPACT_ATOMS: atom_id res chain seq x y z
N TRP A 1 16.42 14.23 -10.66
CA TRP A 1 17.11 13.77 -9.44
C TRP A 1 17.81 12.47 -9.76
N ASP A 2 19.00 12.25 -9.21
CA ASP A 2 19.69 10.96 -9.31
C ASP A 2 18.86 9.88 -8.59
N LYS A 3 18.62 8.73 -9.23
CA LYS A 3 17.71 7.69 -8.73
C LYS A 3 18.11 7.21 -7.33
N ALA A 4 19.41 7.09 -7.08
CA ALA A 4 19.94 6.70 -5.78
C ALA A 4 19.61 7.73 -4.67
N THR A 5 19.64 9.02 -4.99
CA THR A 5 19.35 10.07 -4.00
C THR A 5 17.87 10.24 -3.66
N ILE A 6 16.95 9.74 -4.49
CA ILE A 6 15.51 9.90 -4.26
C ILE A 6 15.08 9.12 -3.01
N ALA A 7 15.49 7.86 -2.91
CA ALA A 7 15.12 6.98 -1.80
C ALA A 7 15.60 7.53 -0.45
N THR A 8 16.87 7.92 -0.37
CA THR A 8 17.48 8.45 0.85
C THR A 8 16.85 9.76 1.28
N ARG A 9 16.60 10.68 0.33
CA ARG A 9 15.93 11.96 0.61
C ARG A 9 14.49 11.78 1.05
N ALA A 10 13.75 10.85 0.46
CA ALA A 10 12.39 10.56 0.88
C ALA A 10 12.36 10.08 2.34
N LEU A 11 13.27 9.18 2.73
CA LEU A 11 13.38 8.72 4.12
C LEU A 11 13.79 9.86 5.07
N GLN A 12 14.76 10.69 4.68
CA GLN A 12 15.15 11.89 5.46
C GLN A 12 14.01 12.88 5.62
N ALA A 13 13.12 12.97 4.63
CA ALA A 13 11.91 13.80 4.69
C ALA A 13 10.78 13.18 5.55
N GLY A 14 11.00 12.00 6.15
CA GLY A 14 10.07 11.36 7.09
C GLY A 14 9.13 10.33 6.46
N ASN A 15 9.30 9.98 5.17
CA ASN A 15 8.53 8.91 4.55
C ASN A 15 8.90 7.56 5.17
N ASN A 16 7.92 6.68 5.35
CA ASN A 16 8.11 5.37 5.98
C ASN A 16 8.08 4.20 4.98
N ILE A 17 7.50 4.41 3.79
CA ILE A 17 7.38 3.43 2.71
C ILE A 17 7.77 4.11 1.40
N LEU A 18 8.55 3.41 0.58
CA LEU A 18 8.93 3.85 -0.76
C LEU A 18 8.16 3.01 -1.78
N LEU A 19 7.36 3.68 -2.61
CA LEU A 19 6.59 3.02 -3.66
C LEU A 19 7.32 3.17 -5.00
N TYR A 20 7.56 2.04 -5.66
CA TYR A 20 8.11 1.99 -7.02
C TYR A 20 7.04 1.47 -7.98
N CYS A 21 6.86 2.17 -9.08
CA CYS A 21 5.99 1.76 -10.17
C CYS A 21 6.81 1.71 -11.46
N ASN A 22 6.55 0.71 -12.30
CA ASN A 22 6.91 0.68 -13.72
C ASN A 22 8.39 0.48 -14.10
N GLU A 23 9.35 0.62 -13.19
CA GLU A 23 10.78 0.42 -13.47
C GLU A 23 11.39 -0.67 -12.56
N PRO A 24 11.75 -1.85 -13.10
CA PRO A 24 12.17 -3.00 -12.29
C PRO A 24 13.55 -2.81 -11.61
N ASP A 25 14.43 -1.97 -12.16
CA ASP A 25 15.77 -1.76 -11.58
C ASP A 25 15.77 -0.78 -10.40
N SER A 26 14.77 0.11 -10.35
CA SER A 26 14.71 1.20 -9.37
C SER A 26 14.66 0.72 -7.91
N PRO A 27 13.92 -0.36 -7.54
CA PRO A 27 13.97 -0.94 -6.21
C PRO A 27 15.37 -1.39 -5.77
N HIS A 28 16.15 -2.01 -6.66
CA HIS A 28 17.50 -2.48 -6.35
C HIS A 28 18.45 -1.31 -6.10
N ILE A 29 18.45 -0.33 -7.02
CA ILE A 29 19.27 0.89 -6.89
C ILE A 29 18.93 1.63 -5.58
N ALA A 30 17.65 1.72 -5.24
CA ALA A 30 17.21 2.36 -4.02
C ALA A 30 17.69 1.62 -2.75
N LEU A 31 17.65 0.29 -2.76
CA LEU A 31 18.10 -0.52 -1.64
C LEU A 31 19.60 -0.31 -1.39
N ASP A 32 20.42 -0.42 -2.44
CA ASP A 32 21.87 -0.20 -2.37
C ASP A 32 22.20 1.22 -1.88
N ALA A 33 21.45 2.23 -2.37
CA ALA A 33 21.63 3.62 -1.96
C ALA A 33 21.28 3.86 -0.49
N VAL A 34 20.21 3.23 0.01
CA VAL A 34 19.82 3.32 1.43
C VAL A 34 20.83 2.59 2.32
N GLU A 35 21.29 1.40 1.94
CA GLU A 35 22.32 0.66 2.67
C GLU A 35 23.62 1.48 2.78
N LYS A 36 24.06 2.03 1.65
CA LYS A 36 25.22 2.92 1.62
C LYS A 36 25.02 4.15 2.50
N ALA A 37 23.88 4.81 2.41
CA ALA A 37 23.60 6.02 3.19
C ALA A 37 23.62 5.76 4.71
N VAL A 38 23.14 4.59 5.16
CA VAL A 38 23.23 4.15 6.55
C VAL A 38 24.66 3.87 6.95
N THR A 39 25.40 3.12 6.13
CA THR A 39 26.82 2.78 6.38
C THR A 39 27.69 4.03 6.48
N ASP A 40 27.45 5.01 5.61
CA ASP A 40 28.17 6.28 5.57
C ASP A 40 27.67 7.28 6.64
N GLY A 41 26.62 6.95 7.40
CA GLY A 41 26.05 7.80 8.45
C GLY A 41 25.23 8.99 7.96
N THR A 42 24.92 9.07 6.66
CA THR A 42 24.10 10.15 6.05
C THR A 42 22.60 9.91 6.19
N LEU A 43 22.19 8.69 6.50
CA LEU A 43 20.85 8.32 6.95
C LEU A 43 20.99 7.61 8.30
N SER A 44 20.22 8.03 9.31
CA SER A 44 20.25 7.36 10.61
C SER A 44 19.70 5.95 10.51
N LYS A 45 20.40 4.99 11.13
CA LYS A 45 19.91 3.61 11.28
C LYS A 45 18.57 3.58 12.03
N ASP A 46 18.41 4.43 13.04
CA ASP A 46 17.19 4.52 13.84
C ASP A 46 15.99 4.89 12.96
N THR A 47 16.17 5.76 11.96
CA THR A 47 15.09 6.10 11.01
C THR A 47 14.58 4.86 10.28
N VAL A 48 15.47 3.97 9.84
CA VAL A 48 15.08 2.74 9.14
C VAL A 48 14.39 1.77 10.10
N GLU A 49 14.93 1.59 11.31
CA GLU A 49 14.36 0.70 12.32
C GLU A 49 12.99 1.17 12.81
N GLU A 50 12.80 2.46 13.03
CA GLU A 50 11.51 3.06 13.40
C GLU A 50 10.47 2.91 12.29
N ASN A 51 10.87 3.14 11.03
CA ASN A 51 9.99 2.94 9.88
C ASN A 51 9.52 1.48 9.79
N ALA A 52 10.45 0.52 9.96
CA ALA A 52 10.11 -0.89 9.99
C ALA A 52 9.12 -1.22 11.11
N LYS A 53 9.33 -0.69 12.33
CA LYS A 53 8.40 -0.86 13.45
C LYS A 53 7.00 -0.32 13.14
N LYS A 54 6.90 0.87 12.56
CA LYS A 54 5.61 1.49 12.17
C LYS A 54 4.88 0.64 11.13
N VAL A 55 5.59 0.16 10.11
CA VAL A 55 5.02 -0.70 9.06
C VAL A 55 4.54 -2.03 9.62
N LEU A 56 5.33 -2.67 10.49
CA LEU A 56 4.94 -3.93 11.14
C LEU A 56 3.72 -3.75 12.06
N ALA A 57 3.67 -2.67 12.83
CA ALA A 57 2.52 -2.34 13.67
C ALA A 57 1.25 -2.14 12.82
N LEU A 58 1.34 -1.38 11.72
CA LEU A 58 0.22 -1.19 10.80
C LEU A 58 -0.25 -2.52 10.18
N LYS A 59 0.68 -3.39 9.78
CA LYS A 59 0.34 -4.72 9.26
C LYS A 59 -0.37 -5.57 10.30
N ALA A 60 0.11 -5.60 11.54
CA ALA A 60 -0.51 -6.35 12.63
C ALA A 60 -1.92 -5.85 12.96
N ASP A 61 -2.15 -4.53 12.89
CA ASP A 61 -3.46 -3.91 13.12
C ASP A 61 -4.46 -4.18 11.98
N ARG A 62 -4.00 -4.15 10.72
CA ARG A 62 -4.89 -4.14 9.55
C ARG A 62 -4.99 -5.45 8.78
N LEU A 63 -3.99 -6.32 8.86
CA LEU A 63 -3.95 -7.59 8.12
C LEU A 63 -4.21 -8.77 9.06
N THR A 64 -5.44 -8.88 9.58
CA THR A 64 -5.84 -9.96 10.49
C THR A 64 -5.87 -11.34 9.81
N HIS A 65 -6.05 -11.35 8.48
CA HIS A 65 -5.99 -12.54 7.63
C HIS A 65 -5.07 -12.22 6.43
N PRO A 66 -3.73 -12.29 6.62
CA PRO A 66 -2.77 -11.82 5.61
C PRO A 66 -2.67 -12.75 4.40
N ASP A 67 -3.08 -14.01 4.55
CA ASP A 67 -3.08 -14.97 3.46
C ASP A 67 -4.23 -14.67 2.49
N PRO A 68 -3.98 -14.68 1.17
CA PRO A 68 -5.03 -14.54 0.19
C PRO A 68 -6.11 -15.60 0.36
N LEU A 69 -7.37 -15.22 0.15
CA LEU A 69 -8.46 -16.19 0.10
C LEU A 69 -8.25 -17.18 -1.05
N PRO A 70 -8.70 -18.44 -0.90
CA PRO A 70 -8.74 -19.39 -2.01
C PRO A 70 -9.53 -18.82 -3.20
N MET A 71 -9.13 -19.18 -4.42
CA MET A 71 -9.71 -18.61 -5.64
C MET A 71 -11.23 -18.84 -5.71
N GLU A 72 -11.69 -20.00 -5.27
CA GLU A 72 -13.10 -20.36 -5.19
C GLU A 72 -13.94 -19.43 -4.29
N GLU A 73 -13.33 -18.81 -3.28
CA GLU A 73 -13.98 -17.79 -2.46
C GLU A 73 -13.85 -16.40 -3.07
N VAL A 74 -12.69 -16.09 -3.66
CA VAL A 74 -12.44 -14.80 -4.33
C VAL A 74 -13.45 -14.55 -5.46
N ILE A 75 -13.75 -15.55 -6.29
CA ILE A 75 -14.70 -15.42 -7.41
C ILE A 75 -16.14 -15.16 -6.96
N LYS A 76 -16.48 -15.45 -5.69
CA LYS A 76 -17.80 -15.12 -5.12
C LYS A 76 -17.88 -13.65 -4.69
N ILE A 77 -16.76 -12.97 -4.52
CA ILE A 77 -16.69 -11.59 -4.02
C ILE A 77 -16.41 -10.61 -5.17
N ILE A 78 -15.39 -10.90 -5.99
CA ILE A 78 -14.99 -10.02 -7.09
C ILE A 78 -16.05 -10.06 -8.19
N ALA A 79 -16.43 -8.87 -8.67
CA ALA A 79 -17.49 -8.71 -9.66
C ALA A 79 -18.83 -9.38 -9.29
N HIS A 80 -19.12 -9.51 -7.98
CA HIS A 80 -20.40 -10.00 -7.49
C HIS A 80 -21.57 -9.20 -8.11
N PRO A 81 -22.71 -9.85 -8.47
CA PRO A 81 -23.83 -9.17 -9.11
C PRO A 81 -24.32 -7.91 -8.38
N ASP A 82 -24.28 -7.89 -7.04
CA ASP A 82 -24.64 -6.70 -6.27
C ASP A 82 -23.67 -5.54 -6.46
N HIS A 83 -22.36 -5.81 -6.50
CA HIS A 83 -21.36 -4.77 -6.78
C HIS A 83 -21.57 -4.18 -8.19
N LEU A 84 -21.88 -5.02 -9.18
CA LEU A 84 -22.14 -4.60 -10.55
C LEU A 84 -23.46 -3.83 -10.68
N ARG A 85 -24.51 -4.25 -9.97
CA ARG A 85 -25.79 -3.53 -9.91
C ARG A 85 -25.62 -2.16 -9.28
N LEU A 86 -24.91 -2.07 -8.17
CA LEU A 86 -24.61 -0.80 -7.50
C LEU A 86 -23.79 0.12 -8.42
N ALA A 87 -22.74 -0.40 -9.08
CA ALA A 87 -21.95 0.38 -10.02
C ALA A 87 -22.80 0.98 -11.15
N LYS A 88 -23.76 0.22 -11.70
CA LYS A 88 -24.70 0.71 -12.72
C LYS A 88 -25.62 1.80 -12.17
N ALA A 89 -26.15 1.62 -10.95
CA ALA A 89 -27.02 2.61 -10.32
C ALA A 89 -26.30 3.94 -10.07
N ILE A 90 -25.05 3.89 -9.59
CA ILE A 90 -24.19 5.08 -9.42
C ILE A 90 -24.01 5.83 -10.73
N VAL A 91 -23.73 5.10 -11.83
CA VAL A 91 -23.60 5.70 -13.17
C VAL A 91 -24.92 6.35 -13.64
N ALA A 92 -26.05 5.76 -13.28
CA ALA A 92 -27.38 6.29 -13.58
C ALA A 92 -27.84 7.43 -12.65
N GLY A 93 -27.08 7.74 -11.60
CA GLY A 93 -27.48 8.72 -10.58
C GLY A 93 -28.60 8.22 -9.66
N GLU A 94 -28.81 6.91 -9.59
CA GLU A 94 -29.84 6.26 -8.79
C GLU A 94 -29.23 5.62 -7.54
N VAL A 95 -29.98 5.64 -6.43
CA VAL A 95 -29.65 4.84 -5.25
C VAL A 95 -30.62 3.66 -5.18
N PRO A 96 -30.14 2.40 -5.24
CA PRO A 96 -31.01 1.25 -5.12
C PRO A 96 -31.82 1.29 -3.81
N ALA A 97 -33.14 1.16 -3.92
CA ALA A 97 -34.05 1.35 -2.80
C ALA A 97 -33.78 0.41 -1.62
N ASP A 98 -33.30 -0.81 -1.90
CA ASP A 98 -32.91 -1.83 -0.93
C ASP A 98 -31.68 -1.44 -0.06
N LEU A 99 -30.89 -0.48 -0.50
CA LEU A 99 -29.74 0.04 0.25
C LEU A 99 -30.09 1.23 1.14
N LEU A 100 -31.23 1.90 0.90
CA LEU A 100 -31.69 3.02 1.71
C LEU A 100 -32.26 2.56 3.07
N SER A 101 -32.75 1.32 3.17
CA SER A 101 -33.34 0.78 4.39
C SER A 101 -32.33 0.26 5.43
N GLN A 102 -31.03 0.29 5.14
CA GLN A 102 -29.97 -0.16 6.06
C GLN A 102 -29.27 1.00 6.80
N ALA A 103 -29.75 2.24 6.65
CA ALA A 103 -29.16 3.44 7.23
C ALA A 103 -29.79 3.91 8.56
N THR A 104 -30.45 3.01 9.30
CA THR A 104 -30.90 3.22 10.69
C THR A 104 -30.02 2.47 11.66
#